data_AF-A0A9D4ZQY0-F1
#
_entry.id   AF-A0A9D4ZQY0-F1
#
_cell.length_a   1.000
_cell.length_b   1.000
_cell.length_c   1.000
_cell.angle_alpha   90.00
_cell.angle_beta   90.00
_cell.angle_gamma   90.00
#
_symmetry.space_group_name_H-M   'P 1'
#
loop_
_entity.id
_entity.type
_entity.pdbx_description
1 polymer ?
#
loop_
_entity_poly.entity_id
_entity_poly.type
_entity_poly.pdbx_seq_one_letter_code
_entity_poly.pdbx_strand_id
1 'polypeptide(L)'
;MATKGFTVIARRLPRLCSLFRPPLSSPLPPHLIGGPHCPFANASSTYCLHLQDALSTFGCHRHFSTSSSSQDKEVKPPAASSNEGQNTLSIRNILINFAKAPIVPMFLGVTGAIPFLALTPPFPYWLPLPEVLAANPIEAQTLYGGVILSFLGAPHWGLAMVGIQASPDRKIFNYASNSVRYVWSVIPPLLAWPALLMTTVPRLQFLICSFILVLVVDIMFASSGLLPPWYLPLRVLLSGIVILCLSASLLEVLIIQRQERQKTKSVGN
;
A
#
# COMPACT_ATOMS: atom_id res chain seq x y z
N MET A 1 17.28 34.05 -27.23
CA MET A 1 16.66 33.35 -28.38
C MET A 1 16.34 31.92 -27.93
N ALA A 2 15.35 31.65 -27.08
CA ALA A 2 13.91 31.84 -27.24
C ALA A 2 13.32 31.08 -28.46
N THR A 3 12.71 29.93 -28.14
CA THR A 3 11.46 29.38 -28.70
C THR A 3 11.36 29.17 -30.20
N LYS A 4 11.43 27.91 -30.63
CA LYS A 4 10.70 27.33 -31.78
C LYS A 4 10.86 25.81 -31.80
N GLY A 5 9.91 25.09 -31.18
CA GLY A 5 9.96 23.62 -31.18
C GLY A 5 8.76 22.89 -30.56
N PHE A 6 7.71 23.60 -30.14
CA PHE A 6 6.54 22.99 -29.47
C PHE A 6 5.25 23.01 -30.29
N THR A 7 5.31 23.23 -31.60
CA THR A 7 4.13 23.42 -32.45
C THR A 7 4.03 22.37 -33.57
N VAL A 8 4.12 21.08 -33.24
CA VAL A 8 3.82 20.00 -34.22
C VAL A 8 2.92 18.87 -33.67
N ILE A 9 2.56 18.84 -32.37
CA ILE A 9 1.71 17.76 -31.82
C ILE A 9 0.31 18.28 -31.45
N ALA A 10 -0.41 18.86 -32.40
CA ALA A 10 -1.79 19.33 -32.19
C ALA A 10 -2.72 19.23 -33.41
N ARG A 11 -2.43 18.32 -34.36
CA ARG A 11 -3.32 18.08 -35.51
C ARG A 11 -3.33 16.61 -35.93
N ARG A 12 -3.96 15.75 -35.12
CA ARG A 12 -4.50 14.45 -35.56
C ARG A 12 -5.33 13.82 -34.45
N LEU A 13 -6.56 14.31 -34.29
CA LEU A 13 -7.69 13.57 -33.69
C LEU A 13 -8.97 14.40 -33.90
N PRO A 14 -9.74 14.12 -34.96
CA PRO A 14 -11.17 14.11 -34.80
C PRO A 14 -11.77 12.89 -35.49
N ARG A 15 -12.39 11.98 -34.71
CA ARG A 15 -13.49 11.06 -35.09
C ARG A 15 -13.59 9.88 -34.11
N LEU A 16 -13.84 10.14 -32.83
CA LEU A 16 -14.34 9.12 -31.89
C LEU A 16 -15.33 9.71 -30.86
N CYS A 17 -16.10 10.75 -31.24
CA CYS A 17 -17.18 11.31 -30.42
C CYS A 17 -18.59 10.90 -30.91
N SER A 18 -18.72 9.79 -31.65
CA SER A 18 -20.02 9.34 -32.20
C SER A 18 -20.51 8.00 -31.65
N LEU A 19 -19.99 7.53 -30.52
CA LEU A 19 -20.34 6.21 -29.95
C LEU A 19 -21.12 6.24 -28.62
N PHE A 20 -21.73 7.39 -28.28
CA PHE A 20 -22.67 7.46 -27.16
C PHE A 20 -23.96 8.16 -27.58
N ARG A 21 -24.76 7.46 -28.39
CA ARG A 21 -26.17 7.80 -28.61
C ARG A 21 -27.02 6.75 -27.88
N PRO A 22 -27.71 7.09 -26.78
CA PRO A 22 -28.71 6.19 -26.20
C PRO A 22 -29.93 6.09 -27.15
N PRO A 23 -30.60 4.93 -27.24
CA PRO A 23 -31.78 4.78 -28.09
C PRO A 23 -32.97 5.54 -27.50
N LEU A 24 -33.60 6.37 -28.34
CA LEU A 24 -34.84 7.10 -28.07
C LEU A 24 -36.01 6.28 -28.67
N SER A 25 -36.85 5.70 -27.82
CA SER A 25 -38.19 5.15 -28.14
C SER A 25 -38.81 4.72 -26.81
N SER A 26 -39.99 5.14 -26.35
CA SER A 26 -41.28 5.34 -27.04
C SER A 26 -42.28 6.06 -26.07
N PRO A 27 -43.59 6.19 -26.32
CA PRO A 27 -44.34 7.45 -26.21
C PRO A 27 -45.17 7.62 -24.92
N LEU A 28 -45.51 8.87 -24.61
CA LEU A 28 -46.54 9.26 -23.63
C LEU A 28 -47.94 8.78 -24.03
N PRO A 29 -48.81 8.41 -23.07
CA PRO A 29 -50.26 8.54 -23.22
C PRO A 29 -50.76 9.92 -22.69
N PRO A 30 -51.81 10.50 -23.30
CA PRO A 30 -52.39 11.77 -22.89
C PRO A 30 -53.54 11.60 -21.86
N HIS A 31 -53.87 12.71 -21.20
CA HIS A 31 -55.07 13.02 -20.39
C HIS A 31 -55.01 12.77 -18.87
N LEU A 32 -55.01 13.89 -18.13
CA LEU A 32 -56.07 14.34 -17.18
C LEU A 32 -55.57 15.69 -16.58
N ILE A 33 -56.03 16.86 -17.04
CA ILE A 33 -57.15 17.67 -16.47
C ILE A 33 -57.12 17.61 -14.94
N GLY A 34 -56.88 18.66 -14.15
CA GLY A 34 -56.70 20.09 -14.34
C GLY A 34 -56.57 20.74 -12.94
N GLY A 35 -56.12 22.01 -12.87
CA GLY A 35 -56.13 22.78 -11.63
C GLY A 35 -54.94 23.74 -11.49
N PRO A 36 -55.15 25.05 -11.30
CA PRO A 36 -54.09 26.07 -11.32
C PRO A 36 -53.45 26.26 -9.93
N HIS A 37 -52.58 27.27 -9.82
CA HIS A 37 -51.92 27.83 -8.62
C HIS A 37 -50.45 27.45 -8.44
N CYS A 38 -49.57 28.20 -9.13
CA CYS A 38 -48.36 28.70 -8.49
C CYS A 38 -48.66 30.11 -7.95
N PRO A 39 -48.18 30.43 -6.75
CA PRO A 39 -47.32 31.60 -6.68
C PRO A 39 -46.01 31.32 -5.93
N PHE A 40 -44.97 31.95 -6.46
CA PHE A 40 -43.71 32.33 -5.83
C PHE A 40 -43.66 32.21 -4.29
N ALA A 41 -42.76 31.36 -3.78
CA ALA A 41 -42.09 31.60 -2.52
C ALA A 41 -40.77 30.81 -2.45
N ASN A 42 -39.67 31.56 -2.38
CA ASN A 42 -38.56 31.31 -1.45
C ASN A 42 -37.79 29.98 -1.60
N ALA A 43 -36.64 30.10 -2.26
CA ALA A 43 -35.49 29.25 -2.06
C ALA A 43 -34.90 29.49 -0.65
N SER A 44 -34.98 28.48 0.22
CA SER A 44 -34.04 28.14 1.31
C SER A 44 -34.73 27.30 2.38
N SER A 45 -35.04 26.01 2.11
CA SER A 45 -35.22 25.01 3.19
C SER A 45 -35.47 23.61 2.62
N THR A 46 -34.41 22.85 2.31
CA THR A 46 -34.55 21.39 2.08
C THR A 46 -33.31 20.62 2.54
N TYR A 47 -32.66 21.10 3.59
CA TYR A 47 -31.57 20.41 4.29
C TYR A 47 -31.93 20.04 5.74
N CYS A 48 -33.21 20.05 6.13
CA CYS A 48 -33.63 19.85 7.52
C CYS A 48 -34.67 18.73 7.77
N LEU A 49 -34.85 17.78 6.85
CA LEU A 49 -35.73 16.61 7.09
C LEU A 49 -35.12 15.30 6.61
N HIS A 50 -33.97 14.93 7.17
CA HIS A 50 -33.53 13.52 7.23
C HIS A 50 -32.60 13.21 8.42
N LEU A 51 -32.72 13.99 9.51
CA LEU A 51 -31.88 13.84 10.71
C LEU A 51 -32.70 13.68 12.02
N GLN A 52 -33.94 13.19 11.94
CA GLN A 52 -34.83 13.02 13.09
C GLN A 52 -35.26 11.55 13.33
N ASP A 53 -34.71 10.56 12.61
CA ASP A 53 -35.00 9.12 12.79
C ASP A 53 -33.82 8.30 13.34
N ALA A 54 -32.73 8.94 13.79
CA ALA A 54 -31.53 8.24 14.28
C ALA A 54 -31.28 8.36 15.80
N LEU A 55 -32.22 8.96 16.57
CA LEU A 55 -32.10 9.15 18.02
C LEU A 55 -33.17 8.42 18.84
N SER A 56 -33.73 7.31 18.32
CA SER A 56 -34.76 6.50 18.98
C SER A 56 -34.35 5.05 19.29
N THR A 57 -33.06 4.70 19.20
CA THR A 57 -32.58 3.31 19.52
C THR A 57 -31.55 3.25 20.66
N PHE A 58 -31.43 4.30 21.47
CA PHE A 58 -30.77 4.23 22.78
C PHE A 58 -31.81 4.39 23.88
N GLY A 59 -32.45 3.27 24.24
CA GLY A 59 -33.49 3.20 25.27
C GLY A 59 -33.49 1.84 25.95
N CYS A 60 -32.73 1.76 27.05
CA CYS A 60 -32.73 0.80 28.14
C CYS A 60 -33.97 -0.13 28.26
N HIS A 61 -33.76 -1.46 28.28
CA HIS A 61 -34.63 -2.35 29.08
C HIS A 61 -33.79 -3.39 29.83
N ARG A 62 -33.66 -3.12 31.12
CA ARG A 62 -33.11 -3.97 32.17
C ARG A 62 -34.17 -5.04 32.49
N HIS A 63 -33.87 -6.32 32.28
CA HIS A 63 -34.66 -7.40 32.88
C HIS A 63 -33.85 -8.15 33.93
N PHE A 64 -34.32 -7.95 35.15
CA PHE A 64 -34.02 -8.61 36.40
C PHE A 64 -34.50 -10.07 36.35
N SER A 65 -33.67 -11.01 36.78
CA SER A 65 -34.11 -12.33 37.25
C SER A 65 -33.10 -12.84 38.28
N THR A 66 -33.51 -12.74 39.54
CA THR A 66 -32.91 -13.42 40.68
C THR A 66 -33.47 -14.83 40.81
N SER A 67 -32.61 -15.84 40.90
CA SER A 67 -32.92 -17.04 41.69
C SER A 67 -31.63 -17.69 42.20
N SER A 68 -31.60 -17.82 43.53
CA SER A 68 -30.70 -18.52 44.43
C SER A 68 -30.17 -19.89 43.99
N SER A 69 -28.91 -20.21 44.31
CA SER A 69 -28.54 -21.28 45.27
C SER A 69 -27.03 -21.55 45.31
N SER A 70 -26.45 -21.52 46.52
CA SER A 70 -25.29 -22.28 46.99
C SER A 70 -23.97 -22.24 46.20
N GLN A 71 -23.05 -21.37 46.62
CA GLN A 71 -21.62 -21.57 46.46
C GLN A 71 -21.06 -22.18 47.75
N ASP A 72 -20.54 -23.40 47.65
CA ASP A 72 -19.42 -23.92 48.44
C ASP A 72 -18.87 -25.15 47.70
N LYS A 73 -17.91 -24.91 46.80
CA LYS A 73 -16.90 -25.90 46.42
C LYS A 73 -15.60 -25.16 46.10
N GLU A 74 -14.68 -25.28 47.04
CA GLU A 74 -13.26 -25.02 46.88
C GLU A 74 -12.71 -25.84 45.70
N VAL A 75 -12.25 -25.15 44.66
CA VAL A 75 -11.54 -25.75 43.53
C VAL A 75 -10.20 -25.05 43.35
N LYS A 76 -9.18 -25.78 43.80
CA LYS A 76 -7.76 -25.82 43.42
C LYS A 76 -7.30 -24.83 42.34
N PRO A 77 -6.19 -24.09 42.54
CA PRO A 77 -5.70 -23.12 41.56
C PRO A 77 -5.27 -23.83 40.26
N PRO A 78 -5.75 -23.42 39.08
CA PRO A 78 -5.20 -23.91 37.83
C PRO A 78 -3.80 -23.33 37.64
N ALA A 79 -2.89 -24.26 37.36
CA ALA A 79 -1.49 -24.05 37.07
C ALA A 79 -1.25 -23.03 35.95
N ALA A 80 -0.10 -22.38 36.03
CA ALA A 80 0.48 -21.50 35.03
C ALA A 80 0.36 -22.10 33.61
N SER A 81 -0.50 -21.50 32.80
CA SER A 81 -0.63 -21.76 31.36
C SER A 81 0.20 -20.72 30.61
N SER A 82 1.39 -21.17 30.22
CA SER A 82 2.37 -20.55 29.32
C SER A 82 1.75 -19.79 28.12
N ASN A 83 2.18 -18.53 27.95
CA ASN A 83 1.92 -17.65 26.80
C ASN A 83 2.63 -18.08 25.48
N GLU A 84 2.85 -19.37 25.23
CA GLU A 84 3.55 -19.85 24.02
C GLU A 84 2.63 -20.19 22.82
N GLY A 85 1.30 -20.21 23.03
CA GLY A 85 0.34 -20.60 22.00
C GLY A 85 -0.02 -19.52 20.97
N GLN A 86 0.19 -18.23 21.26
CA GLN A 86 -0.21 -17.13 20.37
C GLN A 86 0.81 -16.87 19.24
N ASN A 87 2.11 -17.01 19.53
CA ASN A 87 3.18 -16.80 18.54
C ASN A 87 3.23 -17.94 17.51
N THR A 88 2.94 -19.17 17.92
CA THR A 88 2.91 -20.35 17.04
C THR A 88 1.70 -20.35 16.11
N LEU A 89 0.54 -19.86 16.55
CA LEU A 89 -0.64 -19.65 15.70
C LEU A 89 -0.41 -18.51 14.67
N SER A 90 0.31 -17.44 15.03
CA SER A 90 0.59 -16.31 14.13
C SER A 90 1.51 -16.72 12.95
N ILE A 91 2.65 -17.36 13.23
CA ILE A 91 3.58 -17.78 12.17
C ILE A 91 2.95 -18.85 11.27
N ARG A 92 2.23 -19.82 11.84
CA ARG A 92 1.52 -20.82 11.03
C ARG A 92 0.46 -20.19 10.13
N ASN A 93 -0.29 -19.21 10.62
CA ASN A 93 -1.29 -18.51 9.81
C ASN A 93 -0.66 -17.69 8.68
N ILE A 94 0.49 -17.05 8.90
CA ILE A 94 1.27 -16.36 7.85
C ILE A 94 1.71 -17.35 6.78
N LEU A 95 2.27 -18.50 7.18
CA LEU A 95 2.74 -19.55 6.26
C LEU A 95 1.59 -20.18 5.46
N ILE A 96 0.45 -20.45 6.09
CA ILE A 96 -0.75 -21.00 5.41
C ILE A 96 -1.32 -19.98 4.42
N ASN A 97 -1.37 -18.70 4.78
CA ASN A 97 -1.83 -17.64 3.89
C ASN A 97 -0.86 -17.39 2.73
N PHE A 98 0.44 -17.61 2.96
CA PHE A 98 1.46 -17.59 1.93
C PHE A 98 1.34 -18.77 0.97
N ALA A 99 1.03 -19.98 1.47
CA ALA A 99 0.79 -21.16 0.65
C ALA A 99 -0.46 -21.03 -0.24
N LYS A 100 -1.41 -20.16 0.12
CA LYS A 100 -2.58 -19.80 -0.70
C LYS A 100 -2.28 -18.73 -1.75
N ALA A 101 -1.06 -18.21 -1.82
CA ALA A 101 -0.69 -17.22 -2.82
C ALA A 101 -0.71 -17.84 -4.22
N PRO A 102 -1.20 -17.12 -5.24
CA PRO A 102 -1.05 -17.56 -6.62
C PRO A 102 0.43 -17.71 -6.97
N ILE A 103 0.76 -18.81 -7.65
CA ILE A 103 2.14 -19.21 -7.97
C ILE A 103 2.86 -18.13 -8.79
N VAL A 104 2.17 -17.51 -9.75
CA VAL A 104 2.75 -16.55 -10.69
C VAL A 104 3.32 -15.31 -9.96
N PRO A 105 2.55 -14.56 -9.14
CA PRO A 105 3.09 -13.45 -8.34
C PRO A 105 4.24 -13.84 -7.40
N MET A 106 4.23 -15.05 -6.86
CA MET A 106 5.30 -15.52 -6.00
C MET A 106 6.61 -15.69 -6.78
N PHE A 107 6.57 -16.38 -7.91
CA PHE A 107 7.74 -16.55 -8.77
C PHE A 107 8.26 -15.21 -9.29
N LEU A 108 7.37 -14.33 -9.76
CA LEU A 108 7.75 -12.98 -10.21
C LEU A 108 8.39 -12.15 -9.09
N GLY A 109 7.82 -12.21 -7.89
CA GLY A 109 8.35 -11.51 -6.72
C GLY A 109 9.75 -11.99 -6.33
N VAL A 110 9.94 -13.31 -6.22
CA VAL A 110 11.23 -13.92 -5.87
C VAL A 110 12.27 -13.67 -6.97
N THR A 111 11.87 -13.78 -8.24
CA THR A 111 12.75 -13.47 -9.38
C THR A 111 13.19 -12.00 -9.35
N GLY A 112 12.29 -11.10 -8.97
CA GLY A 112 12.60 -9.68 -8.77
C GLY A 112 13.60 -9.40 -7.64
N ALA A 113 13.84 -10.34 -6.71
CA ALA A 113 14.85 -10.19 -5.66
C ALA A 113 16.26 -10.60 -6.13
N ILE A 114 16.39 -11.30 -7.26
CA ILE A 114 17.67 -11.81 -7.79
C ILE A 114 18.70 -10.68 -8.00
N PRO A 115 18.36 -9.53 -8.62
CA PRO A 115 19.36 -8.49 -8.83
C PRO A 115 19.88 -7.90 -7.52
N PHE A 116 19.08 -7.82 -6.46
CA PHE A 116 19.57 -7.38 -5.15
C PHE A 116 20.60 -8.35 -4.58
N LEU A 117 20.32 -9.66 -4.63
CA LEU A 117 21.24 -10.68 -4.15
C LEU A 117 22.54 -10.70 -4.95
N ALA A 118 22.44 -10.63 -6.28
CA ALA A 118 23.60 -10.64 -7.18
C ALA A 118 24.50 -9.40 -6.99
N LEU A 119 23.92 -8.24 -6.69
CA LEU A 119 24.64 -6.98 -6.51
C LEU A 119 25.12 -6.75 -5.07
N THR A 120 24.64 -7.53 -4.09
CA THR A 120 25.05 -7.40 -2.69
C THR A 120 26.41 -8.02 -2.48
N PRO A 121 27.38 -7.34 -1.86
CA PRO A 121 28.65 -7.95 -1.55
C PRO A 121 28.55 -9.17 -0.62
N PRO A 122 29.38 -10.22 -0.80
CA PRO A 122 30.49 -10.31 -1.74
C PRO A 122 30.10 -10.84 -3.14
N PHE A 123 28.82 -11.12 -3.41
CA PHE A 123 28.38 -11.84 -4.61
C PHE A 123 28.85 -11.26 -5.96
N PRO A 124 28.95 -9.93 -6.17
CA PRO A 124 29.49 -9.36 -7.40
C PRO A 124 30.90 -9.83 -7.76
N TYR A 125 31.72 -10.18 -6.77
CA TYR A 125 33.11 -10.63 -6.98
C TYR A 125 33.19 -12.10 -7.41
N TRP A 126 32.13 -12.87 -7.18
CA TRP A 126 32.08 -14.30 -7.50
C TRP A 126 31.28 -14.61 -8.77
N LEU A 127 30.39 -13.70 -9.19
CA LEU A 127 29.58 -13.87 -10.39
C LEU A 127 30.25 -13.23 -11.62
N PRO A 128 30.11 -13.82 -12.82
CA PRO A 128 30.53 -13.20 -14.08
C PRO A 128 29.54 -12.10 -14.50
N LEU A 129 29.54 -10.97 -13.78
CA LEU A 129 28.68 -9.82 -14.08
C LEU A 129 29.25 -9.00 -15.25
N PRO A 130 28.38 -8.34 -16.05
CA PRO A 130 28.83 -7.35 -17.03
C PRO A 130 29.66 -6.25 -16.35
N GLU A 131 30.69 -5.76 -17.04
CA GLU A 131 31.63 -4.76 -16.52
C GLU A 131 30.93 -3.52 -15.94
N VAL A 132 29.85 -3.07 -16.58
CA VAL A 132 29.05 -1.91 -16.12
C VAL A 132 28.46 -2.14 -14.72
N LEU A 133 28.03 -3.36 -14.41
CA LEU A 133 27.47 -3.71 -13.10
C LEU A 133 28.58 -3.99 -12.08
N ALA A 134 29.66 -4.61 -12.52
CA ALA A 134 30.80 -4.94 -11.66
C ALA A 134 31.60 -3.70 -11.22
N ALA A 135 31.62 -2.64 -12.05
CA ALA A 135 32.33 -1.40 -11.73
C ALA A 135 31.72 -0.65 -10.54
N ASN A 136 30.38 -0.56 -10.47
CA ASN A 136 29.67 0.14 -9.39
C ASN A 136 28.45 -0.67 -8.91
N PRO A 137 28.65 -1.81 -8.22
CA PRO A 137 27.57 -2.72 -7.87
C PRO A 137 26.55 -2.08 -6.91
N ILE A 138 27.03 -1.25 -5.97
CA ILE A 138 26.17 -0.55 -5.00
C ILE A 138 25.30 0.50 -5.70
N GLU A 139 25.85 1.20 -6.70
CA GLU A 139 25.07 2.16 -7.48
C GLU A 139 23.97 1.43 -8.26
N ALA A 140 24.33 0.36 -8.99
CA ALA A 140 23.36 -0.47 -9.70
C ALA A 140 22.27 -1.01 -8.76
N GLN A 141 22.65 -1.46 -7.57
CA GLN A 141 21.72 -1.99 -6.57
C GLN A 141 20.75 -0.92 -6.05
N THR A 142 21.24 0.29 -5.77
CA THR A 142 20.40 1.40 -5.29
C THR A 142 19.48 1.94 -6.39
N LEU A 143 19.94 1.98 -7.64
CA LEU A 143 19.11 2.32 -8.80
C LEU A 143 17.96 1.31 -8.97
N TYR A 144 18.27 0.01 -8.91
CA TYR A 144 17.26 -1.04 -8.92
C TYR A 144 16.32 -0.93 -7.70
N GLY A 145 16.86 -0.59 -6.53
CA GLY A 145 16.12 -0.20 -5.33
C GLY A 145 15.04 0.85 -5.60
N GLY A 146 15.41 1.94 -6.27
CA GLY A 146 14.48 3.01 -6.65
C GLY A 146 13.40 2.56 -7.64
N VAL A 147 13.75 1.72 -8.62
CA VAL A 147 12.80 1.15 -9.58
C VAL A 147 11.76 0.29 -8.86
N ILE A 148 12.22 -0.62 -8.00
CA ILE A 148 11.32 -1.48 -7.22
C ILE A 148 10.47 -0.65 -6.28
N LEU A 149 11.06 0.31 -5.55
CA LEU A 149 10.33 1.21 -4.67
C LEU A 149 9.20 1.95 -5.39
N SER A 150 9.45 2.40 -6.63
CA SER A 150 8.43 3.05 -7.46
C SER A 150 7.29 2.09 -7.87
N PHE A 151 7.62 0.83 -8.17
CA PHE A 151 6.62 -0.20 -8.50
C PHE A 151 5.68 -0.51 -7.33
N LEU A 152 6.11 -0.31 -6.09
CA LEU A 152 5.33 -0.61 -4.88
C LEU A 152 4.04 0.22 -4.77
N GLY A 153 3.98 1.35 -5.45
CA GLY A 153 2.76 2.15 -5.54
C GLY A 153 1.68 1.55 -6.45
N ALA A 154 2.07 0.77 -7.47
CA ALA A 154 1.16 0.30 -8.52
C ALA A 154 0.00 -0.58 -8.01
N PRO A 155 0.19 -1.54 -7.08
CA PRO A 155 -0.91 -2.37 -6.56
C PRO A 155 -2.04 -1.55 -5.93
N HIS A 156 -1.73 -0.38 -5.37
CA HIS A 156 -2.72 0.48 -4.71
C HIS A 156 -3.69 1.12 -5.72
N TRP A 157 -3.23 1.49 -6.92
CA TRP A 157 -4.11 1.91 -8.01
C TRP A 157 -5.00 0.76 -8.48
N GLY A 158 -4.41 -0.41 -8.70
CA GLY A 158 -5.15 -1.59 -9.15
C GLY A 158 -6.28 -1.98 -8.19
N LEU A 159 -5.97 -2.04 -6.89
CA LEU A 159 -6.95 -2.35 -5.85
C LEU A 159 -8.02 -1.26 -5.70
N ALA A 160 -7.65 0.02 -5.86
CA ALA A 160 -8.61 1.13 -5.81
C ALA A 160 -9.60 1.08 -7.00
N MET A 161 -9.13 0.74 -8.21
CA MET A 161 -9.98 0.59 -9.40
C MET A 161 -11.00 -0.56 -9.27
N VAL A 162 -10.60 -1.68 -8.66
CA VAL A 162 -11.51 -2.79 -8.38
C VAL A 162 -12.52 -2.41 -7.29
N GLY A 163 -12.06 -1.71 -6.24
CA GLY A 163 -12.91 -1.29 -5.12
C GLY A 163 -14.04 -0.31 -5.52
N ILE A 164 -13.86 0.47 -6.59
CA ILE A 164 -14.89 1.37 -7.13
C ILE A 164 -16.08 0.59 -7.73
N GLN A 165 -15.88 -0.65 -8.16
CA GLN A 165 -16.92 -1.49 -8.78
C GLN A 165 -17.78 -2.25 -7.74
N ALA A 166 -17.53 -2.07 -6.44
CA ALA A 166 -18.27 -2.76 -5.37
C ALA A 166 -19.69 -2.19 -5.14
N SER A 167 -20.57 -3.01 -4.56
CA SER A 167 -22.01 -2.75 -4.38
C SER A 167 -22.37 -1.37 -3.77
N PRO A 168 -23.54 -0.79 -4.12
CA PRO A 168 -23.96 0.55 -3.71
C PRO A 168 -23.85 0.86 -2.21
N ASP A 169 -24.16 -0.10 -1.35
CA ASP A 169 -24.25 0.10 0.10
C ASP A 169 -22.89 0.33 0.80
N ARG A 170 -21.75 0.04 0.14
CA ARG A 170 -20.41 0.29 0.69
C ARG A 170 -19.67 1.45 0.02
N LYS A 171 -20.30 2.19 -0.91
CA LYS A 171 -19.64 3.21 -1.73
C LYS A 171 -18.98 4.34 -0.93
N ILE A 172 -19.61 4.84 0.14
CA ILE A 172 -19.09 6.01 0.90
C ILE A 172 -17.81 5.65 1.67
N PHE A 173 -17.81 4.54 2.42
CA PHE A 173 -16.62 4.06 3.14
C PHE A 173 -15.50 3.64 2.17
N ASN A 174 -15.86 3.07 1.01
CA ASN A 174 -14.90 2.71 -0.02
C ASN A 174 -14.29 3.93 -0.73
N TYR A 175 -15.02 5.04 -0.91
CA TYR A 175 -14.48 6.21 -1.60
C TYR A 175 -13.35 6.90 -0.82
N ALA A 176 -13.53 7.08 0.48
CA ALA A 176 -12.49 7.65 1.35
C ALA A 176 -11.24 6.75 1.40
N SER A 177 -11.43 5.43 1.54
CA SER A 177 -10.33 4.48 1.57
C SER A 177 -9.60 4.33 0.23
N ASN A 178 -10.31 4.46 -0.90
CA ASN A 178 -9.72 4.46 -2.24
C ASN A 178 -8.92 5.74 -2.52
N SER A 179 -9.37 6.91 -2.03
CA SER A 179 -8.64 8.17 -2.17
C SER A 179 -7.28 8.11 -1.47
N VAL A 180 -7.23 7.54 -0.27
CA VAL A 180 -5.98 7.33 0.47
C VAL A 180 -5.02 6.40 -0.29
N ARG A 181 -5.53 5.37 -0.97
CA ARG A 181 -4.73 4.46 -1.81
C ARG A 181 -4.10 5.16 -3.00
N TYR A 182 -4.84 6.04 -3.66
CA TYR A 182 -4.29 6.83 -4.75
C TYR A 182 -3.17 7.76 -4.26
N VAL A 183 -3.36 8.45 -3.14
CA VAL A 183 -2.29 9.27 -2.56
C VAL A 183 -1.08 8.40 -2.23
N TRP A 184 -1.32 7.27 -1.54
CA TRP A 184 -0.26 6.38 -1.11
C TRP A 184 0.57 5.83 -2.25
N SER A 185 -0.04 5.53 -3.40
CA SER A 185 0.69 5.01 -4.56
C SER A 185 1.76 5.94 -5.12
N VAL A 186 1.63 7.26 -4.88
CA VAL A 186 2.55 8.28 -5.39
C VAL A 186 3.71 8.49 -4.42
N ILE A 187 3.51 8.16 -3.14
CA ILE A 187 4.53 8.35 -2.10
C ILE A 187 5.80 7.52 -2.37
N PRO A 188 5.76 6.21 -2.67
CA PRO A 188 6.98 5.44 -2.90
C PRO A 188 7.83 5.95 -4.08
N PRO A 189 7.28 6.26 -5.28
CA PRO A 189 8.05 6.92 -6.35
C PRO A 189 8.65 8.27 -5.93
N LEU A 190 7.89 9.09 -5.17
CA LEU A 190 8.38 10.37 -4.65
C LEU A 190 9.48 10.23 -3.60
N LEU A 191 9.54 9.11 -2.89
CA LEU A 191 10.66 8.77 -2.01
C LEU A 191 11.87 8.25 -2.79
N ALA A 192 11.63 7.45 -3.84
CA ALA A 192 12.69 6.89 -4.66
C ALA A 192 13.52 7.97 -5.36
N TRP A 193 12.87 8.96 -5.98
CA TRP A 193 13.55 10.00 -6.74
C TRP A 193 14.63 10.79 -5.96
N PRO A 194 14.33 11.41 -4.80
CA PRO A 194 15.35 12.13 -4.03
C PRO A 194 16.42 11.19 -3.48
N ALA A 195 16.09 9.93 -3.17
CA ALA A 195 17.09 8.96 -2.73
C ALA A 195 18.19 8.77 -3.77
N LEU A 196 17.82 8.68 -5.06
CA LEU A 196 18.77 8.49 -6.15
C LEU A 196 19.67 9.71 -6.39
N LEU A 197 19.27 10.90 -5.96
CA LEU A 197 20.08 12.13 -6.05
C LEU A 197 21.12 12.25 -4.92
N MET A 198 21.01 11.44 -3.86
CA MET A 198 21.92 11.48 -2.72
C MET A 198 23.24 10.72 -3.00
N THR A 199 24.27 11.00 -2.20
CA THR A 199 25.53 10.24 -2.18
C THR A 199 25.35 8.84 -1.59
N THR A 200 26.32 7.94 -1.76
CA THR A 200 26.18 6.50 -1.49
C THR A 200 25.63 6.13 -0.11
N VAL A 201 26.21 6.69 0.97
CA VAL A 201 25.78 6.39 2.35
C VAL A 201 24.36 6.88 2.65
N PRO A 202 24.02 8.18 2.46
CA PRO A 202 22.66 8.66 2.71
C PRO A 202 21.62 8.03 1.76
N ARG A 203 21.99 7.73 0.51
CA ARG A 203 21.13 7.00 -0.44
C ARG A 203 20.69 5.65 0.12
N LEU A 204 21.63 4.84 0.62
CA LEU A 204 21.35 3.53 1.20
C LEU A 204 20.45 3.63 2.44
N GLN A 205 20.77 4.56 3.36
CA GLN A 205 19.96 4.79 4.56
C GLN A 205 18.53 5.19 4.21
N PHE A 206 18.39 6.14 3.28
CA PHE A 206 17.08 6.64 2.85
C PHE A 206 16.24 5.56 2.18
N LEU A 207 16.84 4.72 1.32
CA LEU A 207 16.16 3.59 0.71
C LEU A 207 15.70 2.58 1.76
N ILE A 208 16.56 2.21 2.71
CA ILE A 208 16.20 1.28 3.81
C ILE A 208 15.01 1.83 4.59
N CYS A 209 15.07 3.10 5.01
CA CYS A 209 13.97 3.75 5.72
C CYS A 209 12.68 3.78 4.89
N SER A 210 12.79 4.05 3.59
CA SER A 210 11.64 4.07 2.67
C SER A 210 10.99 2.70 2.52
N PHE A 211 11.78 1.62 2.36
CA PHE A 211 11.25 0.25 2.31
C PHE A 211 10.57 -0.17 3.61
N ILE A 212 11.14 0.20 4.77
CA ILE A 212 10.53 -0.06 6.08
C ILE A 212 9.21 0.70 6.20
N LEU A 213 9.19 1.98 5.86
CA LEU A 213 8.00 2.82 5.91
C LEU A 213 6.89 2.26 5.01
N VAL A 214 7.23 1.82 3.80
CA VAL A 214 6.27 1.19 2.90
C VAL A 214 5.73 -0.12 3.47
N LEU A 215 6.59 -0.95 4.05
CA LEU A 215 6.16 -2.21 4.68
C LEU A 215 5.22 -1.98 5.87
N VAL A 216 5.53 -1.01 6.74
CA VAL A 216 4.69 -0.66 7.89
C VAL A 216 3.30 -0.23 7.42
N VAL A 217 3.22 0.61 6.40
CA VAL A 217 1.94 1.05 5.86
C VAL A 217 1.19 -0.10 5.18
N ASP A 218 1.87 -0.98 4.45
CA ASP A 218 1.25 -2.21 3.91
C ASP A 218 0.65 -3.09 5.03
N ILE A 219 1.29 -3.17 6.20
CA ILE A 219 0.75 -3.87 7.40
C ILE A 219 -0.51 -3.17 7.92
N MET A 220 -0.51 -1.84 8.01
CA MET A 220 -1.67 -1.05 8.46
C MET A 220 -2.88 -1.20 7.51
N PHE A 221 -2.63 -1.25 6.20
CA PHE A 221 -3.69 -1.52 5.24
C PHE A 221 -4.19 -2.97 5.32
N ALA A 222 -3.30 -3.93 5.56
CA ALA A 222 -3.69 -5.33 5.72
C ALA A 222 -4.52 -5.57 6.99
N SER A 223 -4.17 -4.94 8.12
CA SER A 223 -4.95 -5.03 9.37
C SER A 223 -6.35 -4.40 9.23
N SER A 224 -6.48 -3.42 8.34
CA SER A 224 -7.77 -2.80 7.99
C SER A 224 -8.62 -3.66 7.03
N GLY A 225 -8.14 -4.84 6.62
CA GLY A 225 -8.85 -5.75 5.70
C GLY A 225 -8.86 -5.26 4.25
N LEU A 226 -8.00 -4.31 3.89
CA LEU A 226 -7.98 -3.70 2.56
C LEU A 226 -7.19 -4.55 1.55
N LEU A 227 -6.27 -5.41 1.98
CA LEU A 227 -5.46 -6.24 1.09
C LEU A 227 -5.86 -7.72 1.14
N PRO A 228 -5.67 -8.46 0.03
CA PRO A 228 -5.79 -9.91 0.05
C PRO A 228 -4.83 -10.53 1.07
N PRO A 229 -5.24 -11.60 1.79
CA PRO A 229 -4.45 -12.18 2.89
C PRO A 229 -3.10 -12.77 2.46
N TRP A 230 -2.93 -13.09 1.17
CA TRP A 230 -1.68 -13.62 0.62
C TRP A 230 -0.64 -12.53 0.30
N TYR A 231 -1.06 -11.26 0.16
CA TYR A 231 -0.17 -10.18 -0.28
C TYR A 231 0.82 -9.78 0.81
N LEU A 232 0.36 -9.64 2.05
CA LEU A 232 1.20 -9.16 3.16
C LEU A 232 2.38 -10.12 3.47
N PRO A 233 2.19 -11.46 3.57
CA PRO A 233 3.31 -12.38 3.80
C PRO A 233 4.38 -12.30 2.70
N LEU A 234 3.95 -12.22 1.43
CA LEU A 234 4.87 -12.03 0.30
C LEU A 234 5.65 -10.73 0.42
N ARG A 235 4.96 -9.69 0.87
CA ARG A 235 5.56 -8.37 1.06
C ARG A 235 6.64 -8.35 2.13
N VAL A 236 6.35 -8.95 3.27
CA VAL A 236 7.29 -9.06 4.39
C VAL A 236 8.54 -9.83 3.97
N LEU A 237 8.37 -10.93 3.24
CA LEU A 237 9.50 -11.73 2.73
C LEU A 237 10.38 -10.90 1.77
N LEU A 238 9.79 -10.29 0.75
CA LEU A 238 10.55 -9.56 -0.26
C LEU A 238 11.21 -8.30 0.31
N SER A 239 10.48 -7.50 1.08
CA SER A 239 11.04 -6.30 1.73
C SER A 239 12.12 -6.68 2.74
N GLY A 240 11.97 -7.79 3.45
CA GLY A 240 13.01 -8.32 4.35
C GLY A 240 14.31 -8.63 3.60
N ILE A 241 14.22 -9.34 2.46
CA ILE A 241 15.39 -9.64 1.62
C ILE A 241 16.05 -8.34 1.13
N VAL A 242 15.27 -7.40 0.61
CA VAL A 242 15.79 -6.11 0.10
C VAL A 242 16.48 -5.31 1.20
N ILE A 243 15.86 -5.18 2.37
CA ILE A 243 16.43 -4.44 3.52
C ILE A 243 17.75 -5.08 3.97
N LEU A 244 17.81 -6.42 4.05
CA LEU A 244 19.04 -7.13 4.39
C LEU A 244 20.15 -6.86 3.37
N CYS A 245 19.85 -6.95 2.07
CA CYS A 245 20.77 -6.68 0.98
C CYS A 245 21.33 -5.24 1.02
N LEU A 246 20.46 -4.25 1.23
CA LEU A 246 20.87 -2.84 1.33
C LEU A 246 21.67 -2.58 2.62
N SER A 247 21.31 -3.23 3.73
CA SER A 247 22.04 -3.09 5.00
C SER A 247 23.45 -3.69 4.95
N ALA A 248 23.63 -4.83 4.26
CA ALA A 248 24.94 -5.44 4.04
C ALA A 248 25.84 -4.48 3.23
N SER A 249 25.29 -3.89 2.17
CA SER A 249 26.00 -2.94 1.31
C SER A 249 26.36 -1.65 2.06
N LEU A 250 25.46 -1.17 2.93
CA LEU A 250 25.74 -0.04 3.82
C LEU A 250 26.88 -0.37 4.79
N LEU A 251 26.89 -1.58 5.36
CA LEU A 251 27.91 -2.00 6.31
C LEU A 251 29.30 -2.04 5.66
N GLU A 252 29.41 -2.55 4.43
CA GLU A 252 30.67 -2.54 3.67
C GLU A 252 31.21 -1.14 3.44
N VAL A 253 30.37 -0.23 2.95
CA VAL A 253 30.79 1.18 2.71
C VAL A 253 31.26 1.84 4.00
N LEU A 254 30.57 1.59 5.12
CA LEU A 254 30.96 2.13 6.41
C LEU A 254 32.28 1.54 6.93
N ILE A 255 32.56 0.26 6.66
CA ILE A 255 33.84 -0.37 6.99
C ILE A 255 34.95 0.28 6.17
N ILE A 256 34.79 0.43 4.86
CA ILE A 256 35.78 1.07 3.97
C ILE A 256 36.11 2.48 4.45
N GLN A 257 35.09 3.31 4.73
CA GLN A 257 35.28 4.67 5.23
C GLN A 257 35.96 4.74 6.61
N ARG A 258 35.78 3.72 7.46
CA ARG A 258 36.47 3.66 8.75
C ARG A 258 37.96 3.37 8.54
N GLN A 259 38.30 2.47 7.63
CA GLN A 259 39.69 2.14 7.29
C GLN A 259 40.45 3.35 6.73
N GLU A 260 39.84 4.09 5.79
CA GLU A 260 40.45 5.30 5.22
C GLU A 260 40.70 6.37 6.29
N ARG A 261 39.72 6.61 7.17
CA ARG A 261 39.87 7.55 8.29
C ARG A 261 40.96 7.15 9.28
N GLN A 262 41.26 5.87 9.43
CA GLN A 262 42.36 5.40 10.28
C GLN A 262 43.72 5.63 9.60
N LYS A 263 43.83 5.32 8.30
CA LYS A 263 45.05 5.56 7.52
C LYS A 263 45.45 7.03 7.49
N THR A 264 44.49 7.95 7.37
CA THR A 264 44.79 9.40 7.40
C THR A 264 45.32 9.87 8.76
N LYS A 265 44.88 9.24 9.86
CA LYS A 265 45.35 9.57 11.21
C LYS A 265 46.76 9.05 11.49
N SER A 266 47.14 7.90 10.94
CA SER A 266 48.47 7.33 11.14
C SER A 266 49.57 8.02 10.34
N VAL A 267 49.25 8.70 9.24
CA VAL A 267 50.24 9.43 8.41
C VAL A 267 50.53 10.83 8.93
N GLY A 268 49.57 11.45 9.64
CA GLY A 268 49.73 12.79 10.20
C GLY A 268 50.41 12.86 11.57
N ASN A 269 50.85 11.72 12.11
CA ASN A 269 51.39 11.57 13.46
C ASN A 269 52.81 10.97 13.39
#